data_AF-A0A1A9G435-F1
#
_entry.id   AF-A0A1A9G435-F1
#
_cell.length_a   1.000
_cell.length_b   1.000
_cell.length_c   1.000
_cell.angle_alpha   90.00
_cell.angle_beta   90.00
_cell.angle_gamma   90.00
#
_symmetry.space_group_name_H-M   'P 1'
#
loop_
_entity.id
_entity.type
_entity.pdbx_description
1 polymer ?
#
loop_
_entity_poly.entity_id
_entity_poly.type
_entity_poly.pdbx_seq_one_letter_code
_entity_poly.pdbx_strand_id
1 'polypeptide(L)'
;MDVEDLQSAYRASLAGLKHSEAEIEARVRDELGLGPDDEWPHGDDADPEDPVGSVYERAGELDAQAKRGAPMVRTAFLIALFHAWERHCNTTMKTMTYVTTDVNSVLQRDGHGSSCDDVEYLQLAANCAKHGPGKSCRALFRKRPDLFPTATSETNASHSTLSIEDATLTDFFETILSITRP
;
A
#
# COMPACT_ATOMS: atom_id res chain seq x y z
N MET A 1 12.88 -9.96 -11.44
CA MET A 1 11.49 -9.91 -10.95
C MET A 1 10.76 -9.00 -11.89
N ASP A 2 9.82 -9.57 -12.63
CA ASP A 2 8.95 -8.84 -13.54
C ASP A 2 7.96 -7.97 -12.73
N VAL A 3 7.49 -6.86 -13.30
CA VAL A 3 6.46 -6.01 -12.70
C VAL A 3 5.14 -6.77 -12.61
N GLU A 4 4.86 -7.68 -13.56
CA GLU A 4 3.68 -8.55 -13.52
C GLU A 4 3.71 -9.53 -12.35
N ASP A 5 4.87 -10.16 -12.10
CA ASP A 5 5.08 -11.03 -10.94
C ASP A 5 4.87 -10.24 -9.65
N LEU A 6 5.39 -9.00 -9.60
CA LEU A 6 5.26 -8.12 -8.44
C LEU A 6 3.81 -7.73 -8.18
N GLN A 7 3.02 -7.41 -9.22
CA GLN A 7 1.59 -7.13 -9.10
C GLN A 7 0.81 -8.36 -8.62
N SER A 8 1.16 -9.54 -9.12
CA SER A 8 0.54 -10.81 -8.71
C SER A 8 0.83 -11.13 -7.25
N ALA A 9 2.09 -10.96 -6.81
CA ALA A 9 2.48 -11.13 -5.42
C ALA A 9 1.81 -10.12 -4.48
N TYR A 10 1.63 -8.88 -4.93
CA TYR A 10 0.90 -7.86 -4.19
C TYR A 10 -0.57 -8.27 -3.95
N ARG A 11 -1.28 -8.65 -5.03
CA ARG A 11 -2.67 -9.10 -4.96
C ARG A 11 -2.85 -10.32 -4.06
N ALA A 12 -1.95 -11.31 -4.17
CA ALA A 12 -1.95 -12.49 -3.32
C ALA A 12 -1.73 -12.13 -1.84
N SER A 13 -0.83 -11.19 -1.55
CA SER A 13 -0.55 -10.74 -0.18
C SER A 13 -1.77 -10.04 0.44
N LEU A 14 -2.47 -9.20 -0.32
CA LEU A 14 -3.71 -8.58 0.16
C LEU A 14 -4.86 -9.58 0.30
N ALA A 15 -4.99 -10.54 -0.60
CA ALA A 15 -5.99 -11.61 -0.49
C ALA A 15 -5.77 -12.45 0.78
N GLY A 16 -4.50 -12.75 1.12
CA GLY A 16 -4.15 -13.44 2.36
C GLY A 16 -4.61 -12.70 3.61
N LEU A 17 -4.49 -11.37 3.65
CA LEU A 17 -4.97 -10.56 4.78
C LEU A 17 -6.51 -10.58 4.90
N LYS A 18 -7.24 -10.51 3.77
CA LYS A 18 -8.71 -10.66 3.77
C LYS A 18 -9.13 -12.05 4.23
N HIS A 19 -8.38 -13.08 3.85
CA HIS A 19 -8.63 -14.44 4.33
C HIS A 19 -8.49 -14.53 5.84
N SER A 20 -7.48 -13.87 6.42
CA SER A 20 -7.32 -13.81 7.88
C SER A 20 -8.52 -13.18 8.58
N GLU A 21 -9.17 -12.16 8.02
CA GLU A 21 -10.40 -11.58 8.60
C GLU A 21 -11.55 -12.61 8.63
N ALA A 22 -11.74 -13.36 7.54
CA ALA A 22 -12.75 -14.43 7.48
C ALA A 22 -12.41 -15.62 8.42
N GLU A 23 -11.13 -15.96 8.57
CA GLU A 23 -10.68 -16.98 9.53
C GLU A 23 -10.89 -16.53 10.98
N ILE A 24 -10.69 -15.24 11.29
CA ILE A 24 -11.00 -14.67 12.60
C ILE A 24 -12.50 -14.82 12.89
N GLU A 25 -13.38 -14.44 11.96
CA GLU A 25 -14.82 -14.60 12.14
C GLU A 25 -15.20 -16.08 12.36
N ALA A 26 -14.72 -16.99 11.50
CA ALA A 26 -15.02 -18.40 11.60
C ALA A 26 -14.58 -18.99 12.96
N ARG A 27 -13.43 -18.56 13.46
CA ARG A 27 -12.92 -18.96 14.77
C ARG A 27 -13.76 -18.40 15.91
N VAL A 28 -14.20 -17.15 15.84
CA VAL A 28 -15.09 -16.54 16.85
C VAL A 28 -16.42 -17.30 16.89
N ARG A 29 -16.99 -17.66 15.74
CA ARG A 29 -18.21 -18.47 15.68
C ARG A 29 -18.01 -19.83 16.33
N ASP A 30 -16.93 -20.52 16.01
CA ASP A 30 -16.61 -21.84 16.60
C ASP A 30 -16.42 -21.75 18.12
N GLU A 31 -15.67 -20.75 18.62
CA GLU A 31 -15.44 -20.55 20.07
C GLU A 31 -16.74 -20.21 20.82
N LEU A 32 -17.71 -19.57 20.17
CA LEU A 32 -19.03 -19.25 20.73
C LEU A 32 -20.10 -20.33 20.45
N GLY A 33 -19.76 -21.38 19.70
CA GLY A 33 -20.70 -22.44 19.31
C GLY A 33 -21.80 -21.96 18.35
N LEU A 34 -21.53 -20.94 17.54
CA LEU A 34 -22.46 -20.33 16.60
C LEU A 34 -22.38 -20.99 15.23
N GLY A 35 -23.53 -21.19 14.61
CA GLY A 35 -23.68 -21.49 13.18
C GLY A 35 -23.34 -20.28 12.28
N PRO A 36 -23.31 -20.48 10.96
CA PRO A 36 -22.96 -19.43 10.00
C PRO A 36 -23.97 -18.28 9.95
N ASP A 37 -25.24 -18.55 10.25
CA ASP A 37 -26.34 -17.59 10.19
C ASP A 37 -26.88 -17.19 11.58
N ASP A 38 -26.28 -17.73 12.66
CA ASP A 38 -26.69 -17.39 14.03
C ASP A 38 -26.34 -15.94 14.35
N GLU A 39 -27.22 -15.30 15.12
CA GLU A 39 -27.05 -13.94 15.59
C GLU A 39 -25.89 -13.85 16.60
N TRP A 40 -25.11 -12.77 16.52
CA TRP A 40 -24.00 -12.55 17.42
C TRP A 40 -24.50 -12.25 18.84
N PRO A 41 -24.03 -12.98 19.87
CA PRO A 41 -24.39 -12.68 21.24
C PRO A 41 -23.85 -11.30 21.64
N HIS A 42 -24.60 -10.59 22.49
CA HIS A 42 -24.13 -9.37 23.11
C HIS A 42 -23.35 -9.72 24.39
N GLY A 43 -22.14 -9.18 24.51
CA GLY A 43 -21.39 -9.26 25.76
C GLY A 43 -21.98 -8.33 26.83
N ASP A 44 -21.66 -8.62 28.09
CA ASP A 44 -22.00 -7.73 29.21
C ASP A 44 -20.78 -6.87 29.57
N ASP A 45 -20.79 -5.62 29.12
CA ASP A 45 -19.71 -4.65 29.39
C ASP A 45 -19.51 -4.36 30.89
N ALA A 46 -20.47 -4.72 31.74
CA ALA A 46 -20.37 -4.56 33.20
C ALA A 46 -19.72 -5.76 33.91
N ASP A 47 -19.56 -6.91 33.23
CA ASP A 47 -18.93 -8.11 33.77
C ASP A 47 -17.52 -8.32 33.16
N PRO A 48 -16.44 -8.04 33.92
CA PRO A 48 -15.07 -8.24 33.45
C PRO A 48 -14.70 -9.72 33.23
N GLU A 49 -15.53 -10.67 33.69
CA GLU A 49 -15.35 -12.10 33.46
C GLU A 49 -16.26 -12.65 32.35
N ASP A 50 -16.95 -11.77 31.60
CA ASP A 50 -17.83 -12.21 30.50
C ASP A 50 -17.04 -13.01 29.44
N PRO A 51 -17.35 -14.30 29.24
CA PRO A 51 -16.69 -15.12 28.24
C PRO A 51 -16.91 -14.60 26.82
N VAL A 52 -18.05 -13.96 26.53
CA VAL A 52 -18.32 -13.38 25.20
C VAL A 52 -17.43 -12.16 24.98
N GLY A 53 -17.38 -11.23 25.93
CA GLY A 53 -16.47 -10.08 25.93
C GLY A 53 -15.01 -10.49 25.72
N SER A 54 -14.55 -11.54 26.42
CA SER A 54 -13.18 -12.06 26.30
C SER A 54 -12.85 -12.67 24.92
N VAL A 55 -13.85 -13.25 24.22
CA VAL A 55 -13.68 -13.73 22.83
C VAL A 55 -13.60 -12.54 21.87
N TYR A 56 -14.47 -11.54 22.03
CA TYR A 56 -14.49 -10.35 21.17
C TYR A 56 -13.24 -9.49 21.33
N GLU A 57 -12.69 -9.34 22.54
CA GLU A 57 -11.44 -8.62 22.76
C GLU A 57 -10.29 -9.27 21.97
N ARG A 58 -10.11 -10.59 22.09
CA ARG A 58 -9.08 -11.34 21.34
C ARG A 58 -9.29 -11.24 19.83
N ALA A 59 -10.54 -11.33 19.36
CA ALA A 59 -10.87 -11.15 17.95
C ALA A 59 -10.53 -9.74 17.45
N GLY A 60 -10.83 -8.72 18.26
CA GLY A 60 -10.49 -7.34 17.98
C GLY A 60 -8.98 -7.10 17.89
N GLU A 61 -8.18 -7.76 18.72
CA GLU A 61 -6.71 -7.70 18.64
C GLU A 61 -6.17 -8.31 17.33
N LEU A 62 -6.70 -9.48 16.94
CA LEU A 62 -6.33 -10.16 15.69
C LEU A 62 -6.73 -9.34 14.46
N ASP A 63 -7.96 -8.80 14.46
CA ASP A 63 -8.45 -7.91 13.40
C ASP A 63 -7.61 -6.62 13.33
N ALA A 64 -7.28 -6.01 14.47
CA ALA A 64 -6.39 -4.85 14.50
C ALA A 64 -5.00 -5.18 13.95
N GLN A 65 -4.48 -6.39 14.19
CA GLN A 65 -3.22 -6.85 13.60
C GLN A 65 -3.33 -7.02 12.07
N ALA A 66 -4.40 -7.63 11.58
CA ALA A 66 -4.66 -7.78 10.14
C ALA A 66 -4.80 -6.41 9.44
N LYS A 67 -5.56 -5.49 10.04
CA LYS A 67 -5.75 -4.12 9.57
C LYS A 67 -4.46 -3.30 9.53
N ARG A 68 -3.53 -3.53 10.48
CA ARG A 68 -2.18 -2.94 10.42
C ARG A 68 -1.33 -3.53 9.29
N GLY A 69 -1.58 -4.78 8.90
CA GLY A 69 -0.83 -5.48 7.85
C GLY A 69 -1.03 -4.88 6.44
N ALA A 70 -2.26 -4.51 6.07
CA ALA A 70 -2.54 -4.07 4.71
C ALA A 70 -1.78 -2.79 4.30
N PRO A 71 -1.73 -1.71 5.12
CA PRO A 71 -0.89 -0.54 4.82
C PRO A 71 0.60 -0.86 4.72
N MET A 72 1.11 -1.78 5.54
CA MET A 72 2.51 -2.21 5.49
C MET A 72 2.82 -2.95 4.18
N VAL A 73 1.94 -3.86 3.76
CA VAL A 73 2.05 -4.55 2.47
C VAL A 73 2.07 -3.55 1.33
N ARG A 74 1.11 -2.62 1.26
CA ARG A 74 1.08 -1.58 0.22
C ARG A 74 2.36 -0.76 0.17
N THR A 75 2.85 -0.33 1.35
CA THR A 75 4.09 0.45 1.44
C THR A 75 5.30 -0.33 0.94
N ALA A 76 5.42 -1.61 1.31
CA ALA A 76 6.50 -2.48 0.84
C ALA A 76 6.46 -2.66 -0.69
N PHE A 77 5.28 -2.90 -1.25
CA PHE A 77 5.11 -3.09 -2.70
C PHE A 77 5.28 -1.79 -3.50
N LEU A 78 4.90 -0.63 -2.96
CA LEU A 78 5.21 0.67 -3.55
C LEU A 78 6.73 0.86 -3.72
N ILE A 79 7.50 0.57 -2.66
CA ILE A 79 8.96 0.68 -2.67
C ILE A 79 9.56 -0.34 -3.65
N ALA A 80 9.06 -1.58 -3.63
CA ALA A 80 9.51 -2.63 -4.55
C ALA A 80 9.23 -2.29 -6.02
N LEU A 81 8.06 -1.70 -6.32
CA LEU A 81 7.67 -1.27 -7.66
C LEU A 81 8.60 -0.18 -8.17
N PHE A 82 8.86 0.85 -7.35
CA PHE A 82 9.81 1.89 -7.74
C PHE A 82 11.21 1.33 -8.01
N HIS A 83 11.70 0.39 -7.18
CA HIS A 83 12.99 -0.25 -7.45
C HIS A 83 12.99 -1.16 -8.68
N ALA A 84 11.86 -1.79 -9.02
CA ALA A 84 11.73 -2.55 -10.27
C ALA A 84 11.82 -1.63 -11.49
N TRP A 85 11.09 -0.51 -11.45
CA TRP A 85 11.15 0.54 -12.45
C TRP A 85 12.57 1.14 -12.58
N GLU A 86 13.19 1.50 -11.47
CA GLU A 86 14.56 2.05 -11.43
C GLU A 86 15.56 1.12 -12.12
N ARG A 87 15.49 -0.19 -11.83
CA ARG A 87 16.31 -1.20 -12.50
C ARG A 87 16.03 -1.26 -14.00
N HIS A 88 14.75 -1.26 -14.40
CA HIS A 88 14.38 -1.26 -15.81
C HIS A 88 14.99 -0.05 -16.55
N CYS A 89 14.85 1.16 -16.01
CA CYS A 89 15.46 2.35 -16.59
C CYS A 89 16.99 2.22 -16.66
N ASN A 90 17.65 1.75 -15.61
CA ASN A 90 19.10 1.57 -15.60
C ASN A 90 19.57 0.57 -16.68
N THR A 91 18.77 -0.44 -17.00
CA THR A 91 19.11 -1.38 -18.09
C THR A 91 18.85 -0.79 -19.48
N THR A 92 17.87 0.08 -19.63
CA THR A 92 17.43 0.60 -20.94
C THR A 92 18.16 1.90 -21.32
N MET A 93 18.57 2.71 -20.34
CA MET A 93 19.24 3.98 -20.57
C MET A 93 20.75 3.81 -20.76
N LYS A 94 21.33 4.56 -21.71
CA LYS A 94 22.78 4.54 -21.97
C LYS A 94 23.63 4.96 -20.78
N THR A 95 23.10 5.85 -19.92
CA THR A 95 23.77 6.34 -18.71
C THR A 95 23.80 5.32 -17.59
N MET A 96 22.99 4.25 -17.69
CA MET A 96 22.84 3.17 -16.72
C MET A 96 22.54 3.64 -15.28
N THR A 97 22.10 4.89 -15.13
CA THR A 97 21.87 5.54 -13.84
C THR A 97 20.55 6.27 -13.87
N TYR A 98 19.73 6.05 -12.84
CA TYR A 98 18.40 6.65 -12.74
C TYR A 98 18.53 8.11 -12.32
N VAL A 99 18.23 9.00 -13.24
CA VAL A 99 18.09 10.43 -12.98
C VAL A 99 16.74 10.85 -13.55
N THR A 100 15.87 11.44 -12.72
CA THR A 100 14.48 11.75 -13.09
C THR A 100 14.37 12.56 -14.38
N THR A 101 15.26 13.54 -14.60
CA THR A 101 15.27 14.36 -15.82
C THR A 101 15.58 13.53 -17.07
N ASP A 102 16.48 12.56 -16.94
CA ASP A 102 16.91 11.71 -18.05
C ASP A 102 15.82 10.68 -18.37
N VAL A 103 15.20 10.11 -17.33
CA VAL A 103 14.06 9.20 -17.45
C VAL A 103 12.87 9.89 -18.12
N ASN A 104 12.51 11.11 -17.70
CA ASN A 104 11.42 11.87 -18.33
C ASN A 104 11.72 12.18 -19.80
N SER A 105 12.98 12.49 -20.14
CA SER A 105 13.39 12.71 -21.54
C SER A 105 13.24 11.45 -22.38
N VAL A 106 13.57 10.28 -21.80
CA VAL A 106 13.40 8.97 -22.44
C VAL A 106 11.92 8.65 -22.63
N LEU A 107 11.10 8.80 -21.59
CA LEU A 107 9.65 8.59 -21.65
C LEU A 107 8.99 9.45 -22.73
N GLN A 108 9.35 10.74 -22.82
CA GLN A 108 8.83 11.62 -23.86
C GLN A 108 9.24 11.17 -25.26
N ARG A 109 10.51 10.80 -25.45
CA ARG A 109 11.01 10.31 -26.74
C ARG A 109 10.31 9.03 -27.18
N ASP A 110 10.03 8.15 -26.24
CA ASP A 110 9.46 6.83 -26.50
C ASP A 110 7.91 6.84 -26.52
N GLY A 111 7.28 8.04 -26.47
CA GLY A 111 5.84 8.22 -26.62
C GLY A 111 5.02 8.10 -25.33
N HIS A 112 5.69 7.92 -24.18
CA HIS A 112 5.08 7.79 -22.85
C HIS A 112 5.11 9.10 -22.05
N GLY A 113 5.14 10.24 -22.73
CA GLY A 113 5.26 11.56 -22.07
C GLY A 113 4.12 11.89 -21.11
N SER A 114 2.93 11.32 -21.31
CA SER A 114 1.79 11.46 -20.40
C SER A 114 2.00 10.80 -19.04
N SER A 115 2.89 9.82 -18.95
CA SER A 115 3.16 9.05 -17.72
C SER A 115 4.27 9.65 -16.86
N CYS A 116 4.93 10.73 -17.31
CA CYS A 116 6.04 11.35 -16.59
C CYS A 116 5.65 11.79 -15.17
N ASP A 117 4.47 12.38 -15.01
CA ASP A 117 3.99 12.86 -13.70
C ASP A 117 3.71 11.67 -12.77
N ASP A 118 3.05 10.61 -13.25
CA ASP A 118 2.73 9.43 -12.45
C ASP A 118 3.99 8.68 -12.00
N VAL A 119 5.00 8.59 -12.87
CA VAL A 119 6.31 8.03 -12.54
C VAL A 119 7.03 8.89 -11.49
N GLU A 120 6.96 10.22 -11.62
CA GLU A 120 7.50 11.14 -10.60
C GLU A 120 6.78 10.95 -9.24
N TYR A 121 5.45 10.82 -9.25
CA TYR A 121 4.66 10.60 -8.04
C TYR A 121 5.02 9.28 -7.36
N LEU A 122 5.17 8.19 -8.14
CA LEU A 122 5.67 6.91 -7.63
C LEU A 122 7.04 7.06 -6.96
N GLN A 123 7.99 7.73 -7.62
CA GLN A 123 9.32 7.97 -7.07
C GLN A 123 9.26 8.76 -5.75
N LEU A 124 8.47 9.83 -5.71
CA LEU A 124 8.34 10.69 -4.55
C LEU A 124 7.66 9.95 -3.39
N ALA A 125 6.62 9.15 -3.67
CA ALA A 125 5.92 8.33 -2.68
C ALA A 125 6.85 7.25 -2.09
N ALA A 126 7.57 6.51 -2.94
CA ALA A 126 8.52 5.50 -2.48
C ALA A 126 9.65 6.11 -1.64
N ASN A 127 10.16 7.28 -2.02
CA ASN A 127 11.17 7.99 -1.23
C ASN A 127 10.62 8.53 0.10
N CYS A 128 9.38 9.03 0.12
CA CYS A 128 8.74 9.48 1.36
C CYS A 128 8.54 8.30 2.33
N ALA A 129 8.10 7.15 1.83
CA ALA A 129 7.94 5.92 2.61
C ALA A 129 9.26 5.40 3.19
N LYS A 130 10.36 5.48 2.41
CA LYS A 130 11.67 4.93 2.79
C LYS A 130 12.47 5.83 3.75
N HIS A 131 12.49 7.14 3.49
CA HIS A 131 13.43 8.07 4.13
C HIS A 131 12.78 8.98 5.18
N GLY A 132 11.45 8.93 5.33
CA GLY A 132 10.74 9.78 6.28
C GLY A 132 10.63 11.24 5.83
N PRO A 133 10.35 12.18 6.76
CA PRO A 133 10.06 13.58 6.42
C PRO A 133 11.24 14.25 5.72
N GLY A 134 10.96 15.00 4.64
CA GLY A 134 12.01 15.65 3.87
C GLY A 134 11.54 16.25 2.55
N LYS A 135 12.50 16.49 1.64
CA LYS A 135 12.23 17.12 0.34
C LYS A 135 11.20 16.34 -0.47
N SER A 136 11.29 15.00 -0.50
CA SER A 136 10.37 14.16 -1.26
C SER A 136 8.93 14.23 -0.73
N CYS A 137 8.72 14.17 0.59
CA CYS A 137 7.38 14.30 1.15
C CYS A 137 6.77 15.68 0.89
N ARG A 138 7.55 16.77 1.03
CA ARG A 138 7.07 18.12 0.69
C ARG A 138 6.73 18.27 -0.78
N ALA A 139 7.59 17.75 -1.67
CA ALA A 139 7.36 17.78 -3.10
C ALA A 139 6.13 16.94 -3.49
N LEU A 140 5.96 15.75 -2.89
CA LEU A 140 4.78 14.93 -3.11
C LEU A 140 3.52 15.63 -2.63
N PHE A 141 3.52 16.21 -1.42
CA PHE A 141 2.35 16.91 -0.87
C PHE A 141 1.89 18.07 -1.78
N ARG A 142 2.82 18.82 -2.38
CA ARG A 142 2.46 19.89 -3.34
C ARG A 142 1.75 19.36 -4.59
N LYS A 143 2.11 18.16 -5.03
CA LYS A 143 1.64 17.55 -6.29
C LYS A 143 0.40 16.68 -6.08
N ARG A 144 0.36 15.95 -4.96
CA ARG A 144 -0.63 14.94 -4.58
C ARG A 144 -0.97 15.06 -3.09
N PRO A 145 -1.59 16.18 -2.65
CA PRO A 145 -1.98 16.37 -1.25
C PRO A 145 -3.03 15.34 -0.79
N ASP A 146 -3.79 14.76 -1.73
CA ASP A 146 -4.74 13.67 -1.52
C ASP A 146 -4.11 12.43 -0.88
N LEU A 147 -2.81 12.18 -1.12
CA LEU A 147 -2.08 11.07 -0.50
C LEU A 147 -1.71 11.33 0.96
N PHE A 148 -2.03 12.50 1.51
CA PHE A 148 -1.76 12.86 2.90
C PHE A 148 -3.02 13.33 3.62
N PRO A 149 -4.02 12.45 3.84
CA PRO A 149 -5.35 12.84 4.32
C PRO A 149 -5.34 13.53 5.70
N THR A 150 -4.29 13.31 6.50
CA THR A 150 -4.16 13.87 7.84
C THR A 150 -3.10 14.98 7.95
N ALA A 151 -2.38 15.30 6.87
CA ALA A 151 -1.40 16.38 6.90
C ALA A 151 -2.07 17.72 6.57
N THR A 152 -1.96 18.68 7.49
CA THR A 152 -2.52 20.04 7.33
C THR A 152 -1.58 20.99 6.60
N SER A 153 -0.32 20.60 6.39
CA SER A 153 0.69 21.42 5.71
C SER A 153 1.82 20.55 5.13
N GLU A 154 2.61 21.13 4.21
CA GLU A 154 3.82 20.49 3.67
C GLU A 154 4.81 20.06 4.75
N THR A 155 4.92 20.83 5.84
CA THR A 155 5.85 20.51 6.93
C THR A 155 5.40 19.31 7.75
N ASN A 156 4.10 18.98 7.72
CA ASN A 156 3.52 17.81 8.36
C ASN A 156 3.45 16.59 7.42
N ALA A 157 3.75 16.76 6.13
CA ALA A 157 3.84 15.66 5.18
C ALA A 157 5.06 14.77 5.52
N SER A 158 4.79 13.50 5.80
CA SER A 158 5.79 12.53 6.25
C SER A 158 5.31 11.11 5.96
N HIS A 159 6.17 10.12 6.20
CA HIS A 159 5.78 8.71 6.05
C HIS A 159 4.56 8.32 6.91
N SER A 160 4.37 8.94 8.08
CA SER A 160 3.28 8.59 9.00
C SER A 160 1.94 9.22 8.60
N THR A 161 1.97 10.24 7.75
CA THR A 161 0.77 10.89 7.19
C THR A 161 0.50 10.46 5.75
N LEU A 162 1.42 9.72 5.13
CA LEU A 162 1.26 9.15 3.80
C LEU A 162 0.28 7.98 3.85
N SER A 163 -0.78 8.06 3.04
CA SER A 163 -1.75 7.00 2.83
C SER A 163 -1.68 6.52 1.39
N ILE A 164 -1.30 5.26 1.20
CA ILE A 164 -1.31 4.59 -0.11
C ILE A 164 -2.46 3.60 -0.09
N GLU A 165 -3.53 3.97 -0.79
CA GLU A 165 -4.69 3.09 -0.97
C GLU A 165 -4.42 2.05 -2.07
N ASP A 166 -5.23 1.00 -2.08
CA ASP A 166 -5.11 -0.09 -3.06
C ASP A 166 -5.26 0.41 -4.50
N ALA A 167 -6.22 1.33 -4.73
CA ALA A 167 -6.44 1.96 -6.03
C ALA A 167 -5.19 2.72 -6.50
N THR A 168 -4.61 3.57 -5.64
CA THR A 168 -3.41 4.34 -5.97
C THR A 168 -2.23 3.44 -6.35
N LEU A 169 -1.98 2.37 -5.58
CA LEU A 169 -0.89 1.45 -5.90
C LEU A 169 -1.17 0.66 -7.19
N THR A 170 -2.44 0.32 -7.44
CA THR A 170 -2.85 -0.32 -8.70
C THR A 170 -2.61 0.61 -9.89
N ASP A 171 -2.97 1.89 -9.80
CA ASP A 171 -2.71 2.89 -10.84
C ASP A 171 -1.20 3.01 -11.15
N PHE A 172 -0.35 2.97 -10.12
CA PHE A 172 1.11 2.94 -10.32
C PHE A 172 1.57 1.67 -11.02
N PHE A 173 1.05 0.49 -10.66
CA PHE A 173 1.36 -0.75 -11.38
C PHE A 173 0.95 -0.67 -12.84
N GLU A 174 -0.25 -0.19 -13.14
CA GLU A 174 -0.78 -0.05 -14.50
C GLU A 174 0.06 0.93 -15.32
N THR A 175 0.44 2.06 -14.72
CA THR A 175 1.35 3.04 -15.33
C THR A 175 2.66 2.37 -15.72
N ILE A 176 3.34 1.69 -14.79
CA ILE A 176 4.63 1.05 -15.09
C ILE A 176 4.47 -0.06 -16.13
N LEU A 177 3.44 -0.90 -16.02
CA LEU A 177 3.17 -1.96 -17.00
C LEU A 177 2.89 -1.40 -18.40
N SER A 178 2.20 -0.26 -18.52
CA SER A 178 1.95 0.39 -19.81
C SER A 178 3.23 0.89 -20.51
N ILE A 179 4.30 1.09 -19.74
CA ILE A 179 5.61 1.55 -20.25
C ILE A 179 6.54 0.36 -20.51
N THR A 180 6.53 -0.64 -19.63
CA THR A 180 7.51 -1.75 -19.69
C THR A 180 7.06 -2.92 -20.56
N ARG A 181 5.77 -2.99 -20.94
CA ARG A 181 5.29 -4.02 -21.86
C ARG A 181 5.72 -3.67 -23.30
N PRO A 182 6.33 -4.62 -24.02
CA PRO A 182 6.73 -4.44 -25.41
C PRO A 182 5.55 -4.36 -26.39
#